data_AF-A0A1G7Z8Y2-F1
#
_entry.id   AF-A0A1G7Z8Y2-F1
#
_cell.length_a   1.000
_cell.length_b   1.000
_cell.length_c   1.000
_cell.angle_alpha   90.00
_cell.angle_beta   90.00
_cell.angle_gamma   90.00
#
_symmetry.space_group_name_H-M   'P 1'
#
loop_
_entity.id
_entity.type
_entity.pdbx_description
1 polymer ?
#
loop_
_entity_poly.entity_id
_entity_poly.type
_entity_poly.pdbx_seq_one_letter_code
_entity_poly.pdbx_strand_id
1 'polypeptide(L)'
;MKKITFFHEHLINTCFVSKTKLLFLFTLISALSYGQTFDWETGTLLSFGSSNQDIIAQQIVGGYEVDFSDPVNGTPILLGAFTQGTTGKAVMNQQPQQVVRLSFFPAIDIQSLKAFSADASSTNWTFTPNNSSGNAVVTANVAQNAVPVNLNWTNVSSIDISLTNGSSQNFGVDDIVFSPYTPCTVTIPDANFKAYLVGNTAINTNGDTEIQCSEASAFTGQINVNGLSISDLTGIETFTNLTELLCSNNALSSIDLTSNTQLTALGLAVNNLSSLDVSNNSLLTILTCFDNQLTSLNVANGNNAILAQMDAINNLDLTCIQIDTGFTPPTAWLKDATASYSDDCAALSVDDFNVNSISLQPNPTSSMLNIEMTQNIKQASVYSMLGKEVLKTRNKQIDVSRLSNGVFLIKIEDENGNVSTKRFIKQ
;
A
#
# COMPACT_ATOMS: atom_id res chain seq x y z
N MET A 1 77.51 38.36 -4.41
CA MET A 1 76.64 38.62 -3.24
C MET A 1 75.51 37.62 -3.27
N LYS A 2 75.24 36.97 -2.12
CA LYS A 2 74.56 35.67 -1.98
C LYS A 2 73.03 35.79 -1.90
N LYS A 3 72.43 34.68 -2.33
CA LYS A 3 71.13 34.06 -2.07
C LYS A 3 70.63 34.14 -0.59
N ILE A 4 69.30 33.97 -0.42
CA ILE A 4 68.53 33.43 0.75
C ILE A 4 67.96 34.46 1.75
N THR A 5 66.70 34.21 2.19
CA THR A 5 66.06 34.16 3.56
C THR A 5 64.61 34.72 3.45
N PHE A 6 63.46 34.09 3.75
CA PHE A 6 62.92 33.18 4.79
C PHE A 6 62.67 33.85 6.17
N PHE A 7 61.51 33.54 6.77
CA PHE A 7 61.17 33.62 8.21
C PHE A 7 61.04 35.04 8.85
N HIS A 8 60.19 35.34 9.84
CA HIS A 8 59.12 34.65 10.56
C HIS A 8 58.50 35.63 11.58
N GLU A 9 57.26 35.31 12.00
CA GLU A 9 56.71 35.35 13.38
C GLU A 9 56.98 36.51 14.36
N HIS A 10 55.90 37.00 14.98
CA HIS A 10 55.57 36.78 16.41
C HIS A 10 54.23 37.49 16.67
N LEU A 11 53.16 36.85 17.16
CA LEU A 11 53.01 36.15 18.46
C LEU A 11 52.07 34.91 18.24
N ILE A 12 52.37 33.63 18.55
CA ILE A 12 52.85 32.95 19.80
C ILE A 12 51.91 33.23 20.98
N ASN A 13 51.35 32.28 21.75
CA ASN A 13 51.36 30.81 21.89
C ASN A 13 50.34 30.51 23.03
N THR A 14 49.80 29.33 23.35
CA THR A 14 50.27 27.92 23.49
C THR A 14 49.03 27.13 23.97
N CYS A 15 48.79 25.81 23.82
CA CYS A 15 49.61 24.60 23.64
C CYS A 15 48.64 23.45 23.20
N PHE A 16 48.81 22.72 22.08
CA PHE A 16 49.46 21.38 21.93
C PHE A 16 49.14 20.36 23.06
N VAL A 17 48.62 19.13 22.86
CA VAL A 17 49.12 17.95 22.10
C VAL A 17 47.93 16.96 21.92
N SER A 18 47.59 16.35 20.77
CA SER A 18 48.21 15.13 20.20
C SER A 18 47.65 14.81 18.81
N LYS A 19 48.53 14.66 17.81
CA LYS A 19 48.26 13.99 16.52
C LYS A 19 48.69 12.52 16.63
N THR A 20 47.78 11.56 16.48
CA THR A 20 48.01 10.33 15.69
C THR A 20 46.74 9.45 15.59
N LYS A 21 46.34 9.14 14.33
CA LYS A 21 45.48 8.06 13.81
C LYS A 21 44.12 8.46 13.17
N LEU A 22 43.93 7.86 11.99
CA LEU A 22 42.76 7.79 11.08
C LEU A 22 42.45 9.08 10.28
N LEU A 23 42.95 9.29 9.07
CA LEU A 23 42.90 8.53 7.80
C LEU A 23 41.50 8.55 7.14
N PHE A 24 41.40 9.38 6.08
CA PHE A 24 40.46 9.37 4.95
C PHE A 24 38.95 9.50 5.21
N LEU A 25 38.39 10.66 4.82
CA LEU A 25 37.10 10.69 4.13
C LEU A 25 37.09 11.81 3.07
N PHE A 26 37.60 11.47 1.89
CA PHE A 26 37.23 12.12 0.64
C PHE A 26 36.46 11.06 -0.15
N THR A 27 35.14 11.20 -0.24
CA THR A 27 34.32 10.55 -1.28
C THR A 27 33.10 11.41 -1.55
N LEU A 28 33.10 11.99 -2.75
CA LEU A 28 31.96 12.28 -3.62
C LEU A 28 30.62 12.67 -2.96
N ILE A 29 30.28 13.96 -3.08
CA ILE A 29 28.92 14.35 -3.43
C ILE A 29 28.81 14.12 -4.95
N SER A 30 28.61 12.87 -5.36
CA SER A 30 27.90 12.61 -6.62
C SER A 30 26.42 12.76 -6.30
N ALA A 31 25.68 13.41 -7.20
CA ALA A 31 24.22 13.40 -7.17
C ALA A 31 23.75 11.95 -6.88
N LEU A 32 23.20 11.73 -5.69
CA LEU A 32 22.54 10.47 -5.36
C LEU A 32 21.25 10.46 -6.18
N SER A 33 21.33 9.94 -7.40
CA SER A 33 20.17 9.26 -7.97
C SER A 33 19.90 8.08 -7.05
N TYR A 34 19.01 8.25 -6.08
CA TYR A 34 18.49 7.14 -5.29
C TYR A 34 17.95 6.11 -6.29
N GLY A 35 18.60 4.95 -6.41
CA GLY A 35 18.10 3.85 -7.24
C GLY A 35 16.95 3.14 -6.52
N GLN A 36 16.01 2.58 -7.28
CA GLN A 36 15.13 1.52 -6.77
C GLN A 36 15.94 0.25 -6.58
N THR A 37 15.51 -0.62 -5.66
CA THR A 37 16.11 -1.94 -5.50
C THR A 37 15.03 -2.99 -5.66
N PHE A 38 15.22 -3.94 -6.57
CA PHE A 38 14.55 -5.24 -6.46
C PHE A 38 15.18 -5.98 -5.28
N ASP A 39 14.49 -5.94 -4.14
CA ASP A 39 14.87 -6.56 -2.87
C ASP A 39 13.91 -7.70 -2.54
N TRP A 40 14.38 -8.94 -2.58
CA TRP A 40 13.57 -10.13 -2.39
C TRP A 40 13.05 -10.30 -0.95
N GLU A 41 13.44 -9.46 0.01
CA GLU A 41 12.84 -9.42 1.35
C GLU A 41 11.39 -8.92 1.33
N THR A 42 11.14 -7.87 0.56
CA THR A 42 9.92 -7.06 0.62
C THR A 42 8.90 -7.42 -0.48
N GLY A 43 9.29 -8.25 -1.44
CA GLY A 43 8.44 -8.69 -2.54
C GLY A 43 7.26 -9.58 -2.11
N THR A 44 6.08 -9.33 -2.70
CA THR A 44 4.93 -10.25 -2.58
C THR A 44 5.17 -11.44 -3.50
N LEU A 45 5.20 -12.66 -2.94
CA LEU A 45 5.37 -13.89 -3.73
C LEU A 45 4.09 -14.19 -4.51
N LEU A 46 4.14 -14.07 -5.84
CA LEU A 46 3.12 -14.64 -6.72
C LEU A 46 3.44 -16.13 -6.89
N SER A 47 2.84 -16.98 -6.05
CA SER A 47 2.84 -18.42 -6.30
C SER A 47 1.77 -18.74 -7.35
N PHE A 48 2.19 -19.23 -8.50
CA PHE A 48 1.29 -19.88 -9.44
C PHE A 48 1.45 -21.40 -9.30
N GLY A 49 0.37 -22.06 -8.86
CA GLY A 49 0.14 -23.46 -9.21
C GLY A 49 0.34 -24.51 -8.12
N SER A 50 -0.79 -25.07 -7.68
CA SER A 50 -0.90 -26.39 -7.09
C SER A 50 -0.76 -27.48 -8.17
N SER A 51 0.47 -27.82 -8.58
CA SER A 51 0.92 -29.10 -9.18
C SER A 51 2.22 -28.88 -9.96
N ASN A 52 3.21 -29.76 -9.75
CA ASN A 52 4.59 -29.72 -10.26
C ASN A 52 4.85 -28.97 -11.58
N GLN A 53 5.51 -27.81 -11.47
CA GLN A 53 6.25 -27.00 -12.46
C GLN A 53 5.56 -25.67 -12.80
N ASP A 54 5.93 -24.62 -12.05
CA ASP A 54 6.18 -23.25 -12.52
C ASP A 54 6.65 -22.42 -11.31
N ILE A 55 7.92 -22.05 -11.27
CA ILE A 55 8.39 -20.99 -10.36
C ILE A 55 9.29 -20.09 -11.20
N ILE A 56 8.73 -18.99 -11.70
CA ILE A 56 9.47 -17.81 -12.14
C ILE A 56 9.59 -16.94 -10.90
N ALA A 57 10.80 -16.53 -10.52
CA ALA A 57 10.96 -15.64 -9.39
C ALA A 57 10.79 -14.20 -9.89
N GLN A 58 9.56 -13.70 -9.73
CA GLN A 58 9.14 -12.37 -10.16
C GLN A 58 9.11 -11.41 -8.97
N GLN A 59 9.50 -10.16 -9.20
CA GLN A 59 9.29 -9.07 -8.26
C GLN A 59 8.81 -7.81 -8.97
N ILE A 60 7.92 -7.06 -8.31
CA ILE A 60 7.44 -5.77 -8.80
C ILE A 60 7.85 -4.68 -7.80
N VAL A 61 8.54 -3.64 -8.27
CA VAL A 61 8.95 -2.46 -7.48
C VAL A 61 8.70 -1.21 -8.32
N GLY A 62 7.92 -0.26 -7.79
CA GLY A 62 7.67 1.04 -8.43
C GLY A 62 7.07 0.96 -9.85
N GLY A 63 6.31 -0.11 -10.15
CA GLY A 63 5.75 -0.35 -11.49
C GLY A 63 6.71 -1.02 -12.48
N TYR A 64 7.91 -1.38 -12.05
CA TYR A 64 8.86 -2.19 -12.79
C TYR A 64 8.82 -3.62 -12.27
N GLU A 65 8.93 -4.55 -13.20
CA GLU A 65 8.91 -5.98 -12.94
C GLU A 65 10.28 -6.56 -13.31
N VAL A 66 10.82 -7.42 -12.46
CA VAL A 66 11.95 -8.30 -12.80
C VAL A 66 11.50 -9.74 -12.77
N ASP A 67 11.82 -10.46 -13.83
CA ASP A 67 11.66 -11.90 -13.95
C ASP A 67 13.03 -12.57 -13.99
N PHE A 68 13.35 -13.33 -12.96
CA PHE A 68 14.42 -14.29 -13.02
C PHE A 68 13.90 -15.55 -13.73
N SER A 69 14.34 -15.80 -14.95
CA SER A 69 13.84 -16.89 -15.79
C SER A 69 14.96 -17.66 -16.46
N ASP A 70 14.73 -18.95 -16.67
CA ASP A 70 15.63 -19.80 -17.45
C ASP A 70 15.18 -19.81 -18.91
N PRO A 71 16.05 -19.44 -19.87
CA PRO A 71 15.72 -19.47 -21.29
C PRO A 71 15.59 -20.89 -21.88
N VAL A 72 15.95 -21.96 -21.14
CA VAL A 72 16.00 -23.32 -21.65
C VAL A 72 15.09 -24.32 -20.91
N ASN A 73 15.11 -24.56 -19.58
CA ASN A 73 14.19 -25.57 -18.95
C ASN A 73 14.10 -25.64 -17.39
N GLY A 74 14.61 -24.70 -16.61
CA GLY A 74 14.68 -24.81 -15.14
C GLY A 74 13.99 -23.67 -14.38
N THR A 75 13.12 -24.00 -13.43
CA THR A 75 12.50 -23.01 -12.53
C THR A 75 13.48 -22.51 -11.46
N PRO A 76 13.61 -21.19 -11.22
CA PRO A 76 14.28 -20.68 -10.02
C PRO A 76 13.64 -21.12 -8.71
N ILE A 77 14.46 -21.07 -7.65
CA ILE A 77 14.06 -21.28 -6.26
C ILE A 77 14.29 -19.97 -5.50
N LEU A 78 13.29 -19.54 -4.76
CA LEU A 78 13.46 -18.53 -3.71
C LEU A 78 14.18 -19.18 -2.52
N LEU A 79 15.36 -18.67 -2.21
CA LEU A 79 16.13 -19.05 -1.04
C LEU A 79 15.70 -18.14 0.13
N GLY A 80 15.56 -18.73 1.32
CA GLY A 80 15.43 -17.96 2.57
C GLY A 80 16.76 -17.27 2.94
N ALA A 81 17.00 -17.04 4.23
CA ALA A 81 18.28 -16.50 4.70
C ALA A 81 19.45 -17.38 4.25
N PHE A 82 20.19 -16.95 3.23
CA PHE A 82 21.44 -17.61 2.85
C PHE A 82 22.48 -17.28 3.92
N THR A 83 23.22 -18.29 4.39
CA THR A 83 24.14 -18.14 5.53
C THR A 83 25.40 -17.33 5.22
N GLN A 84 25.52 -16.72 4.03
CA GLN A 84 26.77 -16.20 3.50
C GLN A 84 26.57 -14.99 2.55
N GLY A 85 26.27 -13.82 3.11
CA GLY A 85 26.53 -12.52 2.45
C GLY A 85 25.35 -11.75 1.86
N THR A 86 24.13 -12.31 1.81
CA THR A 86 22.90 -11.56 1.49
C THR A 86 22.26 -11.03 2.76
N THR A 87 21.51 -9.93 2.67
CA THR A 87 20.73 -9.38 3.79
C THR A 87 19.32 -10.01 3.84
N GLY A 88 19.23 -11.33 3.63
CA GLY A 88 18.00 -12.14 3.76
C GLY A 88 17.75 -13.10 2.59
N LYS A 89 16.51 -13.19 2.10
CA LYS A 89 16.03 -13.89 0.89
C LYS A 89 16.75 -13.46 -0.38
N ALA A 90 16.97 -14.42 -1.26
CA ALA A 90 17.53 -14.21 -2.59
C ALA A 90 17.00 -15.27 -3.57
N VAL A 91 17.30 -15.15 -4.86
CA VAL A 91 16.86 -16.11 -5.89
C VAL A 91 18.02 -16.79 -6.56
N MET A 92 17.87 -18.08 -6.87
CA MET A 92 18.88 -18.90 -7.56
C MET A 92 18.20 -19.93 -8.47
N ASN A 93 18.80 -20.25 -9.62
CA ASN A 93 18.33 -21.35 -10.46
C ASN A 93 18.47 -22.71 -9.75
N GLN A 94 17.47 -23.59 -9.89
CA GLN A 94 17.47 -24.91 -9.23
C GLN A 94 18.52 -25.88 -9.77
N GLN A 95 18.77 -25.86 -11.08
CA GLN A 95 19.68 -26.77 -11.76
C GLN A 95 20.80 -25.98 -12.44
N PRO A 96 22.04 -26.49 -12.47
CA PRO A 96 23.15 -25.83 -13.16
C PRO A 96 22.80 -25.43 -14.61
N GLN A 97 22.94 -24.16 -14.96
CA GLN A 97 22.66 -23.64 -16.30
C GLN A 97 23.89 -22.99 -16.93
N GLN A 98 23.97 -23.06 -18.27
CA GLN A 98 24.99 -22.31 -19.02
C GLN A 98 24.69 -20.81 -19.05
N VAL A 99 23.40 -20.45 -19.11
CA VAL A 99 22.91 -19.06 -19.14
C VAL A 99 21.69 -18.94 -18.23
N VAL A 100 21.69 -17.91 -17.40
CA VAL A 100 20.56 -17.45 -16.60
C VAL A 100 20.13 -16.08 -17.10
N ARG A 101 18.82 -15.81 -17.17
CA ARG A 101 18.30 -14.54 -17.66
C ARG A 101 17.50 -13.78 -16.60
N LEU A 102 17.83 -12.50 -16.45
CA LEU A 102 16.97 -11.51 -15.80
C LEU A 102 16.22 -10.75 -16.89
N SER A 103 14.90 -10.63 -16.83
CA SER A 103 14.11 -9.80 -17.75
C SER A 103 13.41 -8.68 -17.00
N PHE A 104 13.29 -7.51 -17.60
CA PHE A 104 12.72 -6.31 -16.97
C PHE A 104 11.57 -5.74 -17.79
N PHE A 105 10.45 -5.43 -17.12
CA PHE A 105 9.27 -4.85 -17.74
C PHE A 105 8.77 -3.63 -16.94
N PRO A 106 8.84 -2.40 -17.48
CA PRO A 106 9.57 -2.01 -18.70
C PRO A 106 11.11 -2.11 -18.54
N ALA A 107 11.86 -1.80 -19.59
CA ALA A 107 13.33 -1.73 -19.52
C ALA A 107 13.81 -0.70 -18.49
N ILE A 108 14.94 -0.98 -17.84
CA ILE A 108 15.49 -0.20 -16.72
C ILE A 108 16.90 0.33 -17.00
N ASP A 109 17.29 1.40 -16.32
CA ASP A 109 18.69 1.79 -16.20
C ASP A 109 19.30 1.09 -14.97
N ILE A 110 20.04 0.01 -15.16
CA ILE A 110 20.61 -0.79 -14.05
C ILE A 110 21.97 -0.24 -13.59
N GLN A 111 22.10 0.02 -12.30
CA GLN A 111 23.34 0.48 -11.68
C GLN A 111 24.21 -0.71 -11.26
N SER A 112 23.65 -1.62 -10.47
CA SER A 112 24.37 -2.78 -9.93
C SER A 112 23.43 -3.91 -9.55
N LEU A 113 23.97 -5.10 -9.33
CA LEU A 113 23.28 -6.21 -8.66
C LEU A 113 24.20 -6.90 -7.66
N LYS A 114 23.66 -7.62 -6.68
CA LYS A 114 24.46 -8.54 -5.86
C LYS A 114 24.40 -9.94 -6.49
N ALA A 115 25.57 -10.48 -6.85
CA ALA A 115 25.69 -11.81 -7.43
C ALA A 115 26.34 -12.78 -6.46
N PHE A 116 25.89 -14.04 -6.44
CA PHE A 116 26.53 -15.12 -5.70
C PHE A 116 26.48 -16.44 -6.48
N SER A 117 27.36 -17.38 -6.14
CA SER A 117 27.38 -18.72 -6.72
C SER A 117 27.26 -19.80 -5.64
N ALA A 118 26.76 -20.99 -6.00
CA ALA A 118 26.68 -22.09 -5.04
C ALA A 118 28.06 -22.67 -4.65
N ASP A 119 29.09 -22.47 -5.48
CA ASP A 119 30.45 -22.97 -5.25
C ASP A 119 31.24 -22.05 -4.29
N ALA A 120 32.01 -22.67 -3.39
CA ALA A 120 32.93 -22.01 -2.49
C ALA A 120 34.13 -21.39 -3.23
N SER A 121 34.44 -21.87 -4.44
CA SER A 121 35.46 -21.30 -5.30
C SER A 121 34.95 -20.09 -6.08
N SER A 122 35.72 -19.00 -6.07
CA SER A 122 35.36 -17.79 -6.80
C SER A 122 35.57 -17.99 -8.32
N THR A 123 34.53 -17.76 -9.12
CA THR A 123 34.55 -17.99 -10.58
C THR A 123 34.21 -16.72 -11.35
N ASN A 124 34.68 -16.61 -12.60
CA ASN A 124 34.40 -15.45 -13.44
C ASN A 124 33.09 -15.63 -14.22
N TRP A 125 32.14 -14.73 -13.99
CA TRP A 125 30.85 -14.67 -14.65
C TRP A 125 30.78 -13.48 -15.60
N THR A 126 30.14 -13.69 -16.74
CA THR A 126 29.93 -12.70 -17.78
C THR A 126 28.47 -12.28 -17.79
N PHE A 127 28.24 -10.97 -17.73
CA PHE A 127 26.94 -10.31 -17.74
C PHE A 127 26.80 -9.60 -19.08
N THR A 128 25.79 -9.99 -19.85
CA THR A 128 25.55 -9.51 -21.21
C THR A 128 24.22 -8.78 -21.27
N PRO A 129 24.19 -7.47 -21.55
CA PRO A 129 22.95 -6.72 -21.64
C PRO A 129 22.28 -6.98 -22.99
N ASN A 130 20.98 -7.25 -22.98
CA ASN A 130 20.16 -7.39 -24.18
C ASN A 130 19.37 -6.11 -24.46
N ASN A 131 19.08 -5.87 -25.75
CA ASN A 131 18.29 -4.74 -26.26
C ASN A 131 18.78 -3.33 -25.86
N SER A 132 20.08 -3.17 -25.61
CA SER A 132 20.67 -1.87 -25.32
C SER A 132 21.82 -1.52 -26.27
N SER A 133 21.76 -0.33 -26.87
CA SER A 133 22.83 0.18 -27.73
C SER A 133 23.91 0.84 -26.87
N GLY A 134 25.11 0.28 -26.83
CA GLY A 134 26.29 0.92 -26.23
C GLY A 134 26.66 0.48 -24.81
N ASN A 135 25.88 -0.40 -24.19
CA ASN A 135 26.25 -1.01 -22.91
C ASN A 135 27.33 -2.08 -23.12
N ALA A 136 28.42 -2.00 -22.35
CA ALA A 136 29.52 -2.95 -22.44
C ALA A 136 29.26 -4.22 -21.62
N VAL A 137 29.61 -5.38 -22.15
CA VAL A 137 29.62 -6.65 -21.41
C VAL A 137 30.53 -6.53 -20.18
N VAL A 138 30.06 -6.99 -19.03
CA VAL A 138 30.80 -6.94 -17.76
C VAL A 138 31.21 -8.35 -17.35
N THR A 139 32.45 -8.53 -16.90
CA THR A 139 32.89 -9.78 -16.27
C THR A 139 33.23 -9.50 -14.81
N ALA A 140 32.70 -10.32 -13.89
CA ALA A 140 32.95 -10.19 -12.47
C ALA A 140 33.33 -11.53 -11.84
N ASN A 141 34.16 -11.48 -10.81
CA ASN A 141 34.51 -12.65 -10.02
C ASN A 141 33.46 -12.81 -8.91
N VAL A 142 32.67 -13.87 -9.01
CA VAL A 142 31.54 -14.16 -8.11
C VAL A 142 31.89 -15.38 -7.28
N ALA A 143 31.65 -15.29 -5.97
CA ALA A 143 31.92 -16.34 -5.00
C ALA A 143 30.64 -16.72 -4.23
N GLN A 144 30.78 -17.59 -3.23
CA GLN A 144 29.67 -17.98 -2.36
C GLN A 144 29.08 -16.80 -1.56
N ASN A 145 29.89 -15.82 -1.20
CA ASN A 145 29.43 -14.57 -0.61
C ASN A 145 28.94 -13.62 -1.71
N ALA A 146 27.77 -13.00 -1.50
CA ALA A 146 27.25 -12.01 -2.44
C ALA A 146 28.24 -10.86 -2.70
N VAL A 147 28.60 -10.67 -3.97
CA VAL A 147 29.52 -9.63 -4.44
C VAL A 147 28.72 -8.60 -5.25
N PRO A 148 28.87 -7.29 -4.98
CA PRO A 148 28.27 -6.27 -5.83
C PRO A 148 28.94 -6.26 -7.21
N VAL A 149 28.13 -6.34 -8.26
CA VAL A 149 28.53 -6.23 -9.67
C VAL A 149 28.00 -4.91 -10.20
N ASN A 150 28.91 -3.97 -10.48
CA ASN A 150 28.56 -2.68 -11.07
C ASN A 150 28.38 -2.83 -12.57
N LEU A 151 27.19 -2.47 -13.07
CA LEU A 151 26.81 -2.60 -14.47
C LEU A 151 26.70 -1.24 -15.16
N ASN A 152 26.06 -0.26 -14.51
CA ASN A 152 25.86 1.12 -15.02
C ASN A 152 25.34 1.16 -16.46
N TRP A 153 24.37 0.31 -16.76
CA TRP A 153 23.78 0.17 -18.08
C TRP A 153 22.47 0.94 -18.17
N THR A 154 22.17 1.45 -19.36
CA THR A 154 20.93 2.18 -19.62
C THR A 154 19.99 1.37 -20.52
N ASN A 155 18.68 1.51 -20.31
CA ASN A 155 17.63 0.93 -21.14
C ASN A 155 17.81 -0.59 -21.41
N VAL A 156 17.99 -1.37 -20.34
CA VAL A 156 18.19 -2.82 -20.40
C VAL A 156 16.86 -3.53 -20.18
N SER A 157 16.42 -4.34 -21.15
CA SER A 157 15.23 -5.18 -21.01
C SER A 157 15.53 -6.58 -20.49
N SER A 158 16.78 -7.04 -20.60
CA SER A 158 17.22 -8.29 -19.99
C SER A 158 18.73 -8.41 -19.89
N ILE A 159 19.22 -9.29 -19.02
CA ILE A 159 20.63 -9.60 -18.81
C ILE A 159 20.81 -11.10 -18.92
N ASP A 160 21.70 -11.53 -19.81
CA ASP A 160 22.19 -12.91 -19.86
C ASP A 160 23.44 -13.06 -19.01
N ILE A 161 23.43 -14.03 -18.11
CA ILE A 161 24.49 -14.28 -17.14
C ILE A 161 25.01 -15.69 -17.34
N SER A 162 26.30 -15.82 -17.61
CA SER A 162 26.94 -17.11 -17.90
C SER A 162 28.33 -17.20 -17.30
N LEU A 163 28.82 -18.42 -17.04
CA LEU A 163 30.24 -18.56 -16.73
C LEU A 163 31.08 -18.23 -17.95
N THR A 164 32.18 -17.53 -17.72
CA THR A 164 33.14 -17.15 -18.77
C THR A 164 33.76 -18.37 -19.48
N ASN A 165 33.79 -19.53 -18.82
CA ASN A 165 34.28 -20.79 -19.40
C ASN A 165 33.20 -21.61 -20.13
N GLY A 166 31.94 -21.15 -20.16
CA GLY A 166 30.82 -21.82 -20.85
C GLY A 166 30.23 -23.04 -20.12
N SER A 167 30.69 -23.36 -18.91
CA SER A 167 30.16 -24.47 -18.10
C SER A 167 28.81 -24.12 -17.47
N SER A 168 28.03 -25.15 -17.13
CA SER A 168 26.77 -24.98 -16.39
C SER A 168 27.00 -24.89 -14.88
N GLN A 169 26.38 -23.93 -14.19
CA GLN A 169 26.41 -23.79 -12.72
C GLN A 169 25.14 -23.13 -12.16
N ASN A 170 24.97 -23.21 -10.84
CA ASN A 170 23.98 -22.42 -10.11
C ASN A 170 24.49 -20.98 -9.87
N PHE A 171 23.64 -20.01 -10.18
CA PHE A 171 23.85 -18.58 -10.06
C PHE A 171 22.71 -17.97 -9.27
N GLY A 172 23.06 -17.15 -8.29
CA GLY A 172 22.12 -16.41 -7.46
C GLY A 172 22.22 -14.91 -7.66
N VAL A 173 21.09 -14.23 -7.53
CA VAL A 173 20.98 -12.77 -7.54
C VAL A 173 20.24 -12.31 -6.30
N ASP A 174 20.70 -11.20 -5.78
CA ASP A 174 20.11 -10.40 -4.72
C ASP A 174 20.22 -8.91 -5.11
N ASP A 175 19.54 -8.02 -4.40
CA ASP A 175 19.52 -6.55 -4.55
C ASP A 175 19.91 -6.03 -5.96
N ILE A 176 18.95 -5.87 -6.87
CA ILE A 176 19.20 -5.20 -8.15
C ILE A 176 18.87 -3.71 -8.03
N VAL A 177 19.87 -2.85 -8.13
CA VAL A 177 19.74 -1.39 -8.04
C VAL A 177 19.55 -0.77 -9.43
N PHE A 178 18.50 0.02 -9.63
CA PHE A 178 18.13 0.59 -10.94
C PHE A 178 17.47 1.97 -10.89
N SER A 179 17.33 2.64 -12.04
CA SER A 179 16.72 3.96 -12.26
C SER A 179 15.85 3.98 -13.53
N PRO A 180 14.92 4.96 -13.69
CA PRO A 180 14.59 6.02 -12.74
C PRO A 180 13.84 5.50 -11.51
N TYR A 181 14.07 6.16 -10.37
CA TYR A 181 13.27 5.95 -9.17
C TYR A 181 11.93 6.65 -9.33
N THR A 182 10.86 5.87 -9.44
CA THR A 182 9.51 6.39 -9.30
C THR A 182 9.08 6.09 -7.88
N PRO A 183 9.23 7.03 -6.93
CA PRO A 183 8.73 6.79 -5.59
C PRO A 183 7.24 6.53 -5.63
N CYS A 184 6.78 5.62 -4.77
CA CYS A 184 5.39 5.66 -4.35
C CYS A 184 5.12 7.06 -3.80
N THR A 185 4.20 7.79 -4.41
CA THR A 185 3.78 9.12 -3.96
C THR A 185 2.38 9.01 -3.37
N VAL A 186 2.18 9.73 -2.27
CA VAL A 186 0.88 9.78 -1.60
C VAL A 186 -0.04 10.68 -2.42
N THR A 187 -1.18 10.15 -2.83
CA THR A 187 -2.21 10.93 -3.52
C THR A 187 -2.90 11.84 -2.51
N ILE A 188 -2.76 13.15 -2.68
CA ILE A 188 -3.31 14.17 -1.78
C ILE A 188 -4.06 15.20 -2.64
N PRO A 189 -5.37 15.02 -2.85
CA PRO A 189 -6.16 15.86 -3.75
C PRO A 189 -6.38 17.29 -3.23
N ASP A 190 -6.47 17.47 -1.92
CA ASP A 190 -6.67 18.79 -1.30
C ASP A 190 -5.38 19.61 -1.30
N ALA A 191 -5.42 20.76 -1.95
CA ALA A 191 -4.25 21.62 -2.12
C ALA A 191 -3.74 22.21 -0.79
N ASN A 192 -4.61 22.48 0.17
CA ASN A 192 -4.21 23.01 1.47
C ASN A 192 -3.55 21.92 2.31
N PHE A 193 -4.09 20.70 2.27
CA PHE A 193 -3.47 19.55 2.93
C PHE A 193 -2.10 19.22 2.31
N LYS A 194 -2.01 19.20 0.97
CA LYS A 194 -0.73 19.01 0.26
C LYS A 194 0.29 20.07 0.66
N ALA A 195 -0.10 21.33 0.66
CA ALA A 195 0.79 22.45 1.00
C ALA A 195 1.32 22.34 2.44
N TYR A 196 0.47 21.93 3.39
CA TYR A 196 0.90 21.67 4.77
C TYR A 196 1.95 20.56 4.84
N LEU A 197 1.69 19.41 4.21
CA LEU A 197 2.60 18.27 4.26
C LEU A 197 3.94 18.56 3.58
N VAL A 198 3.90 19.12 2.37
CA VAL A 198 5.10 19.47 1.60
C VAL A 198 5.92 20.56 2.30
N GLY A 199 5.26 21.49 3.00
CA GLY A 199 5.94 22.52 3.80
C GLY A 199 6.54 22.02 5.11
N ASN A 200 6.23 20.80 5.54
CA ASN A 200 6.70 20.23 6.80
C ASN A 200 7.98 19.42 6.58
N THR A 201 9.13 19.98 6.96
CA THR A 201 10.45 19.36 6.76
C THR A 201 10.68 18.08 7.58
N ALA A 202 9.85 17.80 8.58
CA ALA A 202 9.92 16.54 9.32
C ALA A 202 9.17 15.41 8.60
N ILE A 203 8.22 15.75 7.73
CA ILE A 203 7.49 14.82 6.87
C ILE A 203 8.20 14.74 5.52
N ASN A 204 8.28 15.86 4.80
CA ASN A 204 8.97 16.01 3.53
C ASN A 204 10.49 16.12 3.76
N THR A 205 11.10 14.97 4.02
CA THR A 205 12.52 14.85 4.39
C THR A 205 13.47 15.13 3.23
N ASN A 206 13.02 14.89 2.00
CA ASN A 206 13.83 15.15 0.81
C ASN A 206 13.63 16.59 0.26
N GLY A 207 12.61 17.30 0.75
CA GLY A 207 12.34 18.70 0.42
C GLY A 207 11.84 18.92 -1.01
N ASP A 208 11.30 17.89 -1.66
CA ASP A 208 10.73 17.99 -3.00
C ASP A 208 9.27 18.51 -2.94
N THR A 209 8.56 18.46 -4.07
CA THR A 209 7.19 18.98 -4.17
C THR A 209 6.12 17.94 -3.86
N GLU A 210 6.51 16.71 -3.60
CA GLU A 210 5.64 15.56 -3.38
C GLU A 210 5.82 15.03 -1.95
N ILE A 211 5.00 14.03 -1.60
CA ILE A 211 5.20 13.27 -0.36
C ILE A 211 5.32 11.82 -0.79
N GLN A 212 6.42 11.17 -0.41
CA GLN A 212 6.59 9.76 -0.71
C GLN A 212 5.96 8.87 0.36
N CYS A 213 5.52 7.68 -0.04
CA CYS A 213 4.95 6.70 0.89
C CYS A 213 5.96 6.30 1.97
N SER A 214 7.26 6.31 1.65
CA SER A 214 8.35 6.12 2.62
C SER A 214 8.43 7.23 3.65
N GLU A 215 8.14 8.47 3.26
CA GLU A 215 8.13 9.62 4.16
C GLU A 215 6.91 9.56 5.09
N ALA A 216 5.72 9.33 4.52
CA ALA A 216 4.48 9.22 5.28
C ALA A 216 4.52 8.07 6.30
N SER A 217 4.98 6.88 5.88
CA SER A 217 5.08 5.71 6.76
C SER A 217 6.22 5.82 7.79
N ALA A 218 7.30 6.56 7.50
CA ALA A 218 8.35 6.81 8.48
C ALA A 218 7.98 7.89 9.51
N PHE A 219 7.06 8.79 9.17
CA PHE A 219 6.69 9.89 10.06
C PHE A 219 5.97 9.38 11.30
N THR A 220 6.40 9.90 12.46
CA THR A 220 5.79 9.66 13.77
C THR A 220 5.53 11.02 14.42
N GLY A 221 4.41 11.14 15.14
CA GLY A 221 4.06 12.36 15.86
C GLY A 221 2.72 12.95 15.46
N GLN A 222 2.65 14.29 15.52
CA GLN A 222 1.42 15.04 15.32
C GLN A 222 1.35 15.68 13.94
N ILE A 223 0.21 15.51 13.27
CA ILE A 223 -0.22 16.35 12.15
C ILE A 223 -1.29 17.31 12.68
N ASN A 224 -1.03 18.61 12.59
CA ASN A 224 -1.95 19.66 13.02
C ASN A 224 -2.31 20.56 11.85
N VAL A 225 -3.48 20.30 11.28
CA VAL A 225 -4.05 21.02 10.14
C VAL A 225 -5.34 21.75 10.51
N ASN A 226 -5.45 22.21 11.75
CA ASN A 226 -6.61 22.96 12.22
C ASN A 226 -6.80 24.27 11.44
N GLY A 227 -8.03 24.56 11.01
CA GLY A 227 -8.34 25.88 10.43
C GLY A 227 -7.77 26.14 9.05
N LEU A 228 -7.35 25.10 8.31
CA LEU A 228 -6.67 25.24 7.02
C LEU A 228 -7.62 25.17 5.81
N SER A 229 -8.94 25.16 6.05
CA SER A 229 -9.96 25.03 5.00
C SER A 229 -9.75 23.77 4.14
N ILE A 230 -9.43 22.65 4.80
CA ILE A 230 -9.27 21.33 4.17
C ILE A 230 -10.64 20.68 4.05
N SER A 231 -10.91 20.10 2.88
CA SER A 231 -12.16 19.38 2.58
C SER A 231 -11.96 17.88 2.38
N ASP A 232 -10.72 17.46 2.09
CA ASP A 232 -10.37 16.07 1.81
C ASP A 232 -9.00 15.73 2.44
N LEU A 233 -8.97 14.71 3.29
CA LEU A 233 -7.75 14.20 3.94
C LEU A 233 -7.20 12.93 3.27
N THR A 234 -7.69 12.56 2.08
CA THR A 234 -7.14 11.45 1.29
C THR A 234 -5.60 11.54 1.24
N GLY A 235 -4.95 10.41 1.51
CA GLY A 235 -3.52 10.29 1.72
C GLY A 235 -3.14 10.09 3.19
N ILE A 236 -3.99 10.49 4.15
CA ILE A 236 -3.72 10.32 5.58
C ILE A 236 -3.56 8.85 5.99
N GLU A 237 -4.22 7.93 5.29
CA GLU A 237 -4.13 6.49 5.49
C GLU A 237 -2.72 5.93 5.31
N THR A 238 -1.84 6.65 4.59
CA THR A 238 -0.44 6.27 4.40
C THR A 238 0.46 6.59 5.60
N PHE A 239 -0.01 7.44 6.53
CA PHE A 239 0.69 7.80 7.76
C PHE A 239 0.39 6.80 8.88
N THR A 240 0.80 5.54 8.68
CA THR A 240 0.45 4.41 9.57
C THR A 240 1.05 4.51 10.97
N ASN A 241 2.12 5.29 11.14
CA ASN A 241 2.78 5.54 12.43
C ASN A 241 2.39 6.89 13.08
N LEU A 242 1.37 7.57 12.55
CA LEU A 242 0.86 8.81 13.11
C LEU A 242 0.27 8.60 14.51
N THR A 243 0.68 9.44 15.46
CA THR A 243 0.22 9.32 16.85
C THR A 243 -0.87 10.34 17.18
N GLU A 244 -0.87 11.51 16.54
CA GLU A 244 -1.88 12.54 16.79
C GLU A 244 -2.33 13.21 15.50
N LEU A 245 -3.64 13.38 15.34
CA LEU A 245 -4.23 14.09 14.21
C LEU A 245 -5.18 15.17 14.72
N LEU A 246 -4.83 16.43 14.48
CA LEU A 246 -5.66 17.59 14.81
C LEU A 246 -6.08 18.26 13.50
N CYS A 247 -7.36 18.17 13.16
CA CYS A 247 -7.93 18.69 11.92
C CYS A 247 -9.29 19.38 12.15
N SER A 248 -9.47 19.97 13.32
CA SER A 248 -10.63 20.77 13.70
C SER A 248 -10.76 22.06 12.88
N ASN A 249 -11.98 22.60 12.79
CA ASN A 249 -12.31 23.83 12.06
C ASN A 249 -11.94 23.74 10.57
N ASN A 250 -12.45 22.71 9.91
CA ASN A 250 -12.26 22.45 8.47
C ASN A 250 -13.63 22.16 7.83
N ALA A 251 -13.64 21.63 6.60
CA ALA A 251 -14.86 21.34 5.85
C ALA A 251 -14.97 19.84 5.49
N LEU A 252 -14.40 18.95 6.32
CA LEU A 252 -14.38 17.51 6.06
C LEU A 252 -15.80 16.93 6.10
N SER A 253 -16.19 16.21 5.05
CA SER A 253 -17.45 15.43 5.01
C SER A 253 -17.27 13.95 5.36
N SER A 254 -16.05 13.44 5.20
CA SER A 254 -15.68 12.07 5.51
C SER A 254 -14.20 11.99 5.89
N ILE A 255 -13.83 10.95 6.62
CA ILE A 255 -12.44 10.63 6.93
C ILE A 255 -12.30 9.12 7.07
N ASP A 256 -11.22 8.56 6.52
CA ASP A 256 -10.84 7.17 6.71
C ASP A 256 -9.59 7.11 7.58
N LEU A 257 -9.69 6.45 8.74
CA LEU A 257 -8.62 6.30 9.72
C LEU A 257 -8.26 4.82 9.99
N THR A 258 -8.73 3.91 9.13
CA THR A 258 -8.59 2.46 9.29
C THR A 258 -7.12 2.02 9.41
N SER A 259 -6.22 2.70 8.69
CA SER A 259 -4.78 2.40 8.67
C SER A 259 -3.97 3.17 9.74
N ASN A 260 -4.55 4.17 10.40
CA ASN A 260 -3.88 5.01 11.40
C ASN A 260 -4.01 4.42 12.82
N THR A 261 -3.69 3.13 12.97
CA THR A 261 -3.91 2.36 14.21
C THR A 261 -3.09 2.83 15.40
N GLN A 262 -2.05 3.63 15.15
CA GLN A 262 -1.16 4.19 16.16
C GLN A 262 -1.66 5.51 16.79
N LEU A 263 -2.82 6.03 16.35
CA LEU A 263 -3.40 7.25 16.89
C LEU A 263 -3.76 7.14 18.38
N THR A 264 -3.30 8.11 19.17
CA THR A 264 -3.60 8.27 20.59
C THR A 264 -4.47 9.49 20.88
N ALA A 265 -4.46 10.50 20.00
CA ALA A 265 -5.34 11.67 20.08
C ALA A 265 -5.88 12.07 18.69
N LEU A 266 -7.18 12.34 18.64
CA LEU A 266 -7.89 12.72 17.42
C LEU A 266 -8.79 13.93 17.66
N GLY A 267 -8.57 14.99 16.89
CA GLY A 267 -9.39 16.20 16.88
C GLY A 267 -10.03 16.45 15.52
N LEU A 268 -11.36 16.40 15.48
CA LEU A 268 -12.22 16.53 14.31
C LEU A 268 -13.32 17.58 14.51
N ALA A 269 -13.25 18.37 15.59
CA ALA A 269 -14.31 19.29 15.96
C ALA A 269 -14.56 20.36 14.90
N VAL A 270 -15.80 20.84 14.76
CA VAL A 270 -16.17 21.89 13.77
C VAL A 270 -15.82 21.45 12.34
N ASN A 271 -16.50 20.41 11.87
CA ASN A 271 -16.43 19.86 10.51
C ASN A 271 -17.86 19.52 10.02
N ASN A 272 -17.99 18.82 8.88
CA ASN A 272 -19.27 18.43 8.30
C ASN A 272 -19.43 16.90 8.23
N LEU A 273 -18.82 16.15 9.17
CA LEU A 273 -18.86 14.68 9.16
C LEU A 273 -20.29 14.20 9.47
N SER A 274 -20.80 13.28 8.66
CA SER A 274 -22.08 12.59 8.91
C SER A 274 -21.92 11.29 9.70
N SER A 275 -20.73 10.68 9.66
CA SER A 275 -20.41 9.47 10.39
C SER A 275 -18.94 9.45 10.74
N LEU A 276 -18.60 8.83 11.88
CA LEU A 276 -17.22 8.61 12.28
C LEU A 276 -17.05 7.19 12.82
N ASP A 277 -16.07 6.48 12.29
CA ASP A 277 -15.68 5.15 12.74
C ASP A 277 -14.21 5.16 13.18
N VAL A 278 -13.97 4.85 14.44
CA VAL A 278 -12.62 4.73 15.03
C VAL A 278 -12.39 3.34 15.66
N SER A 279 -13.14 2.33 15.19
CA SER A 279 -13.06 0.95 15.69
C SER A 279 -11.69 0.28 15.51
N ASN A 280 -10.86 0.77 14.57
CA ASN A 280 -9.49 0.26 14.38
C ASN A 280 -8.44 1.00 15.23
N ASN A 281 -8.80 2.10 15.89
CA ASN A 281 -7.86 2.97 16.60
C ASN A 281 -7.88 2.65 18.11
N SER A 282 -7.45 1.43 18.46
CA SER A 282 -7.49 0.87 19.83
C SER A 282 -6.53 1.52 20.84
N LEU A 283 -5.70 2.46 20.37
CA LEU A 283 -4.78 3.27 21.19
C LEU A 283 -5.31 4.67 21.51
N LEU A 284 -6.49 5.05 21.00
CA LEU A 284 -7.07 6.37 21.25
C LEU A 284 -7.39 6.60 22.73
N THR A 285 -6.87 7.71 23.25
CA THR A 285 -7.10 8.19 24.61
C THR A 285 -7.95 9.46 24.65
N ILE A 286 -7.95 10.23 23.56
CA ILE A 286 -8.69 11.48 23.40
C ILE A 286 -9.36 11.51 22.03
N LEU A 287 -10.66 11.73 22.02
CA LEU A 287 -11.46 11.99 20.81
C LEU A 287 -12.28 13.27 20.98
N THR A 288 -12.12 14.22 20.07
CA THR A 288 -13.02 15.39 19.98
C THR A 288 -13.63 15.46 18.59
N CYS A 289 -14.96 15.42 18.52
CA CYS A 289 -15.74 15.42 17.28
C CYS A 289 -17.03 16.25 17.44
N PHE A 290 -17.05 17.18 18.39
CA PHE A 290 -18.16 18.10 18.60
C PHE A 290 -18.37 19.06 17.42
N ASP A 291 -19.54 19.67 17.34
CA ASP A 291 -19.92 20.57 16.23
C ASP A 291 -19.71 19.92 14.85
N ASN A 292 -20.29 18.74 14.66
CA ASN A 292 -20.37 18.05 13.37
C ASN A 292 -21.85 17.75 13.03
N GLN A 293 -22.09 16.91 12.03
CA GLN A 293 -23.42 16.48 11.62
C GLN A 293 -23.57 14.95 11.80
N LEU A 294 -22.91 14.39 12.82
CA LEU A 294 -22.84 12.94 13.01
C LEU A 294 -24.24 12.38 13.24
N THR A 295 -24.62 11.38 12.47
CA THR A 295 -25.79 10.52 12.71
C THR A 295 -25.38 9.20 13.35
N SER A 296 -24.13 8.79 13.14
CA SER A 296 -23.52 7.60 13.75
C SER A 296 -22.09 7.88 14.21
N LEU A 297 -21.73 7.30 15.35
CA LEU A 297 -20.39 7.33 15.90
C LEU A 297 -20.04 5.95 16.42
N ASN A 298 -19.04 5.30 15.82
CA ASN A 298 -18.52 4.03 16.29
C ASN A 298 -17.18 4.22 17.00
N VAL A 299 -17.21 4.07 18.33
CA VAL A 299 -16.01 4.07 19.16
C VAL A 299 -15.66 2.68 19.70
N ALA A 300 -16.40 1.62 19.34
CA ALA A 300 -16.13 0.25 19.78
C ALA A 300 -14.83 -0.28 19.17
N ASN A 301 -13.71 0.01 19.82
CA ASN A 301 -12.35 -0.23 19.33
C ASN A 301 -11.63 -1.37 20.07
N GLY A 302 -12.36 -2.15 20.86
CA GLY A 302 -11.84 -3.23 21.69
C GLY A 302 -11.05 -2.77 22.92
N ASN A 303 -10.94 -1.46 23.16
CA ASN A 303 -10.18 -0.88 24.26
C ASN A 303 -10.77 0.44 24.78
N ASN A 304 -12.10 0.57 24.84
CA ASN A 304 -12.78 1.77 25.34
C ASN A 304 -12.33 2.23 26.73
N ALA A 305 -11.75 1.33 27.54
CA ALA A 305 -11.21 1.64 28.86
C ALA A 305 -10.06 2.66 28.86
N ILE A 306 -9.30 2.79 27.76
CA ILE A 306 -8.21 3.78 27.67
C ILE A 306 -8.67 5.12 27.07
N LEU A 307 -9.84 5.16 26.44
CA LEU A 307 -10.42 6.38 25.87
C LEU A 307 -10.93 7.26 27.02
N ALA A 308 -10.01 8.02 27.60
CA ALA A 308 -10.23 8.82 28.80
C ALA A 308 -11.19 9.99 28.56
N GLN A 309 -11.15 10.58 27.36
CA GLN A 309 -11.98 11.71 26.98
C GLN A 309 -12.59 11.49 25.59
N MET A 310 -13.91 11.69 25.51
CA MET A 310 -14.66 11.74 24.26
C MET A 310 -15.60 12.94 24.32
N ASP A 311 -15.58 13.78 23.30
CA ASP A 311 -16.51 14.90 23.17
C ASP A 311 -17.19 14.87 21.81
N ALA A 312 -18.49 14.58 21.81
CA ALA A 312 -19.35 14.49 20.64
C ALA A 312 -20.58 15.41 20.74
N ILE A 313 -20.54 16.46 21.57
CA ILE A 313 -21.65 17.41 21.71
C ILE A 313 -21.94 18.17 20.40
N ASN A 314 -23.13 18.76 20.30
CA ASN A 314 -23.57 19.51 19.12
C ASN A 314 -23.55 18.69 17.82
N ASN A 315 -23.84 17.39 17.92
CA ASN A 315 -24.21 16.51 16.82
C ASN A 315 -25.69 16.13 16.99
N LEU A 316 -26.59 17.08 16.70
CA LEU A 316 -27.99 16.98 17.11
C LEU A 316 -28.73 15.76 16.55
N ASP A 317 -28.31 15.27 15.38
CA ASP A 317 -28.88 14.08 14.72
C ASP A 317 -28.23 12.76 15.16
N LEU A 318 -27.24 12.81 16.06
CA LEU A 318 -26.60 11.62 16.62
C LEU A 318 -27.55 10.95 17.59
N THR A 319 -27.99 9.74 17.25
CA THR A 319 -28.92 8.96 18.08
C THR A 319 -28.23 7.81 18.81
N CYS A 320 -27.14 7.28 18.25
CA CYS A 320 -26.43 6.14 18.81
C CYS A 320 -24.91 6.30 18.71
N ILE A 321 -24.24 6.04 19.83
CA ILE A 321 -22.79 5.93 19.95
C ILE A 321 -22.47 4.47 20.27
N GLN A 322 -21.82 3.78 19.34
CA GLN A 322 -21.47 2.38 19.49
C GLN A 322 -20.23 2.23 20.38
N ILE A 323 -20.35 1.44 21.43
CA ILE A 323 -19.31 1.17 22.43
C ILE A 323 -18.99 -0.32 22.51
N ASP A 324 -17.87 -0.67 23.14
CA ASP A 324 -17.50 -2.06 23.38
C ASP A 324 -18.53 -2.77 24.28
N THR A 325 -18.79 -4.04 23.99
CA THR A 325 -19.71 -4.88 24.78
C THR A 325 -19.33 -4.88 26.26
N GLY A 326 -20.29 -4.55 27.13
CA GLY A 326 -20.11 -4.51 28.58
C GLY A 326 -19.32 -3.30 29.10
N PHE A 327 -18.93 -2.36 28.23
CA PHE A 327 -18.32 -1.10 28.67
C PHE A 327 -19.37 -0.16 29.26
N THR A 328 -18.98 0.59 30.30
CA THR A 328 -19.80 1.66 30.88
C THR A 328 -19.08 2.99 30.68
N PRO A 329 -19.57 3.87 29.79
CA PRO A 329 -18.95 5.16 29.53
C PRO A 329 -18.81 6.03 30.79
N PRO A 330 -17.64 6.66 31.01
CA PRO A 330 -17.44 7.55 32.14
C PRO A 330 -18.17 8.88 31.94
N THR A 331 -18.36 9.65 33.02
CA THR A 331 -19.00 10.99 32.96
C THR A 331 -18.19 12.02 32.18
N ALA A 332 -16.90 11.76 31.94
CA ALA A 332 -16.03 12.59 31.11
C ALA A 332 -16.36 12.51 29.61
N TRP A 333 -17.16 11.51 29.20
CA TRP A 333 -17.64 11.40 27.83
C TRP A 333 -18.87 12.30 27.63
N LEU A 334 -18.69 13.34 26.82
CA LEU A 334 -19.69 14.35 26.54
C LEU A 334 -20.41 13.99 25.22
N LYS A 335 -21.73 14.07 25.25
CA LYS A 335 -22.61 13.83 24.10
C LYS A 335 -23.88 14.64 24.25
N ASP A 336 -24.62 14.78 23.16
CA ASP A 336 -25.97 15.36 23.20
C ASP A 336 -26.95 14.48 23.98
N ALA A 337 -28.06 15.09 24.38
CA ALA A 337 -29.16 14.39 25.03
C ALA A 337 -29.89 13.41 24.09
N THR A 338 -29.81 13.65 22.77
CA THR A 338 -30.40 12.81 21.71
C THR A 338 -29.66 11.49 21.53
N ALA A 339 -28.35 11.48 21.77
CA ALA A 339 -27.51 10.30 21.61
C ALA A 339 -27.65 9.33 22.79
N SER A 340 -27.63 8.03 22.53
CA SER A 340 -27.53 6.97 23.54
C SER A 340 -26.30 6.09 23.29
N TYR A 341 -25.76 5.48 24.33
CA TYR A 341 -24.70 4.48 24.19
C TYR A 341 -25.31 3.10 23.98
N SER A 342 -24.75 2.31 23.07
CA SER A 342 -25.16 0.92 22.83
C SER A 342 -23.96 0.10 22.34
N ASP A 343 -23.93 -1.19 22.66
CA ASP A 343 -23.00 -2.13 22.05
C ASP A 343 -23.50 -2.72 20.72
N ASP A 344 -24.72 -2.35 20.31
CA ASP A 344 -25.34 -2.71 19.04
C ASP A 344 -26.20 -1.54 18.50
N CYS A 345 -25.53 -0.55 17.90
CA CYS A 345 -26.22 0.54 17.23
C CYS A 345 -26.94 0.09 15.94
N ALA A 346 -26.59 -1.07 15.38
CA ALA A 346 -27.27 -1.63 14.21
C ALA A 346 -28.69 -2.09 14.55
N ALA A 347 -28.93 -2.60 15.76
CA ALA A 347 -30.27 -2.96 16.24
C ALA A 347 -31.23 -1.75 16.42
N LEU A 348 -30.70 -0.53 16.49
CA LEU A 348 -31.48 0.72 16.60
C LEU A 348 -31.60 1.48 15.27
N SER A 349 -30.87 1.05 14.25
CA SER A 349 -31.01 1.54 12.89
C SER A 349 -32.14 0.78 12.21
N VAL A 350 -33.17 1.47 11.74
CA VAL A 350 -33.98 0.92 10.65
C VAL A 350 -33.03 0.84 9.47
N ASP A 351 -32.64 -0.37 9.05
CA ASP A 351 -31.74 -0.60 7.92
C ASP A 351 -32.04 0.44 6.84
N ASP A 352 -31.15 1.44 6.74
CA ASP A 352 -31.21 2.42 5.69
C ASP A 352 -30.93 1.59 4.44
N PHE A 353 -31.98 1.34 3.65
CA PHE A 353 -31.93 0.44 2.52
C PHE A 353 -30.80 0.89 1.62
N ASN A 354 -29.64 0.24 1.74
CA ASN A 354 -28.55 0.40 0.80
C ASN A 354 -29.17 0.06 -0.56
N VAL A 355 -29.35 1.09 -1.39
CA VAL A 355 -29.93 0.93 -2.72
C VAL A 355 -28.84 0.28 -3.56
N ASN A 356 -28.64 -1.02 -3.34
CA ASN A 356 -27.94 -1.89 -4.26
C ASN A 356 -28.58 -1.62 -5.62
N SER A 357 -27.77 -1.12 -6.55
CA SER A 357 -28.18 -0.71 -7.89
C SER A 357 -28.56 -1.94 -8.70
N ILE A 358 -29.69 -2.55 -8.36
CA ILE A 358 -30.25 -3.70 -9.05
C ILE A 358 -31.13 -3.18 -10.18
N SER A 359 -30.70 -3.48 -11.41
CA SER A 359 -31.37 -3.16 -12.66
C SER A 359 -31.94 -4.44 -13.29
N LEU A 360 -33.07 -4.33 -13.99
CA LEU A 360 -33.69 -5.43 -14.72
C LEU A 360 -33.78 -5.06 -16.19
N GLN A 361 -33.17 -5.86 -17.06
CA GLN A 361 -33.19 -5.58 -18.50
C GLN A 361 -33.27 -6.83 -19.38
N PRO A 362 -33.95 -6.75 -20.53
CA PRO A 362 -34.84 -5.67 -20.94
C PRO A 362 -36.13 -5.65 -20.09
N ASN A 363 -36.73 -4.48 -19.90
CA ASN A 363 -38.04 -4.33 -19.28
C ASN A 363 -38.82 -3.26 -20.06
N PRO A 364 -39.84 -3.62 -20.86
CA PRO A 364 -40.47 -4.95 -20.99
C PRO A 364 -39.58 -6.04 -21.61
N THR A 365 -39.87 -7.32 -21.32
CA THR A 365 -39.20 -8.50 -21.91
C THR A 365 -40.22 -9.48 -22.51
N SER A 366 -39.81 -10.24 -23.53
CA SER A 366 -40.61 -11.32 -24.14
C SER A 366 -40.09 -12.72 -23.85
N SER A 367 -38.82 -12.86 -23.46
CA SER A 367 -38.18 -14.17 -23.25
C SER A 367 -37.18 -14.16 -22.10
N MET A 368 -36.09 -13.41 -22.20
CA MET A 368 -35.02 -13.37 -21.20
C MET A 368 -35.06 -12.07 -20.39
N LEU A 369 -34.94 -12.19 -19.08
CA LEU A 369 -34.78 -11.08 -18.14
C LEU A 369 -33.42 -11.21 -17.45
N ASN A 370 -32.58 -10.18 -17.55
CA ASN A 370 -31.28 -10.13 -16.90
C ASN A 370 -31.34 -9.24 -15.66
N ILE A 371 -30.74 -9.71 -14.58
CA ILE A 371 -30.52 -8.98 -13.33
C ILE A 371 -29.11 -8.40 -13.36
N GLU A 372 -28.99 -7.08 -13.41
CA GLU A 372 -27.72 -6.39 -13.24
C GLU A 372 -27.53 -6.03 -11.78
N MET A 373 -26.45 -6.53 -11.19
CA MET A 373 -26.06 -6.27 -9.81
C MET A 373 -24.56 -6.53 -9.63
N THR A 374 -23.92 -5.71 -8.80
CA THR A 374 -22.48 -5.80 -8.49
C THR A 374 -22.14 -7.06 -7.68
N GLN A 375 -23.06 -7.50 -6.81
CA GLN A 375 -22.86 -8.65 -5.93
C GLN A 375 -23.26 -9.99 -6.58
N ASN A 376 -22.89 -11.11 -5.95
CA ASN A 376 -23.35 -12.43 -6.35
C ASN A 376 -24.80 -12.66 -5.91
N ILE A 377 -25.58 -13.31 -6.78
CA ILE A 377 -26.97 -13.63 -6.50
C ILE A 377 -27.05 -14.95 -5.71
N LYS A 378 -27.76 -14.92 -4.58
CA LYS A 378 -28.10 -16.12 -3.83
C LYS A 378 -29.39 -16.74 -4.38
N GLN A 379 -30.40 -15.91 -4.67
CA GLN A 379 -31.69 -16.34 -5.22
C GLN A 379 -32.48 -15.19 -5.86
N ALA A 380 -33.28 -15.51 -6.89
CA ALA A 380 -34.38 -14.67 -7.34
C ALA A 380 -35.69 -15.48 -7.42
N SER A 381 -36.78 -14.89 -6.92
CA SER A 381 -38.14 -15.42 -7.00
C SER A 381 -39.06 -14.43 -7.71
N VAL A 382 -39.79 -14.89 -8.73
CA VAL A 382 -40.79 -14.12 -9.47
C VAL A 382 -42.18 -14.45 -8.95
N TYR A 383 -42.97 -13.42 -8.70
CA TYR A 383 -44.34 -13.47 -8.20
C TYR A 383 -45.30 -12.80 -9.17
N SER A 384 -46.49 -13.39 -9.30
CA SER A 384 -47.64 -12.69 -9.91
C SER A 384 -48.10 -11.53 -9.03
N MET A 385 -48.90 -10.60 -9.59
CA MET A 385 -49.51 -9.50 -8.82
C MET A 385 -50.45 -9.96 -7.68
N LEU A 386 -50.87 -11.24 -7.69
CA LEU A 386 -51.67 -11.85 -6.62
C LEU A 386 -50.78 -12.49 -5.52
N GLY A 387 -49.46 -12.33 -5.59
CA GLY A 387 -48.51 -12.84 -4.60
C GLY A 387 -48.12 -14.32 -4.77
N LYS A 388 -48.65 -15.02 -5.78
CA LYS A 388 -48.25 -16.41 -6.08
C LYS A 388 -46.85 -16.44 -6.70
N GLU A 389 -45.93 -17.22 -6.12
CA GLU A 389 -44.61 -17.52 -6.72
C GLU A 389 -44.78 -18.35 -7.99
N VAL A 390 -44.23 -17.87 -9.11
CA VAL A 390 -44.37 -18.49 -10.44
C VAL A 390 -43.04 -19.01 -10.98
N LEU A 391 -41.91 -18.49 -10.50
CA LEU A 391 -40.58 -18.93 -10.90
C LEU A 391 -39.58 -18.66 -9.78
N LYS A 392 -38.58 -19.54 -9.60
CA LYS A 392 -37.47 -19.36 -8.67
C LYS A 392 -36.17 -19.82 -9.33
N THR A 393 -35.08 -19.07 -9.16
CA THR A 393 -33.78 -19.34 -9.78
C THR A 393 -32.62 -18.84 -8.91
N ARG A 394 -31.40 -19.30 -9.21
CA ARG A 394 -30.13 -18.76 -8.67
C ARG A 394 -29.27 -18.11 -9.74
N ASN A 395 -29.79 -17.96 -10.96
CA ASN A 395 -29.06 -17.36 -12.08
C ASN A 395 -29.49 -15.90 -12.28
N LYS A 396 -28.54 -15.05 -12.69
CA LYS A 396 -28.82 -13.64 -13.05
C LYS A 396 -29.60 -13.51 -14.36
N GLN A 397 -29.60 -14.53 -15.22
CA GLN A 397 -30.41 -14.59 -16.45
C GLN A 397 -31.61 -15.52 -16.23
N ILE A 398 -32.81 -15.01 -16.52
CA ILE A 398 -34.08 -15.67 -16.21
C ILE A 398 -34.88 -15.83 -17.49
N ASP A 399 -35.21 -17.07 -17.84
CA ASP A 399 -36.16 -17.36 -18.91
C ASP A 399 -37.60 -17.22 -18.39
N VAL A 400 -38.28 -16.17 -18.86
CA VAL A 400 -39.68 -15.84 -18.58
C VAL A 400 -40.60 -16.11 -19.77
N SER A 401 -40.13 -16.79 -20.82
CA SER A 401 -40.91 -17.10 -22.03
C SER A 401 -42.19 -17.88 -21.74
N ARG A 402 -42.19 -18.68 -20.67
CA ARG A 402 -43.32 -19.52 -20.25
C ARG A 402 -44.34 -18.78 -19.40
N LEU A 403 -44.07 -17.53 -19.00
CA LEU A 403 -45.01 -16.70 -18.26
C LEU A 403 -46.00 -16.04 -19.22
N SER A 404 -47.26 -15.98 -18.81
CA SER A 404 -48.29 -15.20 -19.52
C SER A 404 -47.94 -13.72 -19.52
N ASN A 405 -48.35 -13.00 -20.57
CA ASN A 405 -48.17 -11.56 -20.64
C ASN A 405 -48.83 -10.85 -19.45
N GLY A 406 -48.12 -9.90 -18.86
CA GLY A 406 -48.57 -9.25 -17.63
C GLY A 406 -47.43 -8.62 -16.82
N VAL A 407 -47.80 -8.06 -15.67
CA VAL A 407 -46.88 -7.43 -14.72
C VAL A 407 -46.50 -8.46 -13.65
N PHE A 408 -45.21 -8.52 -13.33
CA PHE A 408 -44.65 -9.41 -12.31
C PHE A 408 -43.75 -8.63 -11.34
N LEU A 409 -43.66 -9.15 -10.12
CA LEU A 409 -42.67 -8.72 -9.14
C LEU A 409 -41.56 -9.76 -9.07
N ILE A 410 -40.33 -9.32 -8.90
CA ILE A 410 -39.19 -10.19 -8.66
C ILE A 410 -38.49 -9.76 -7.37
N LYS A 411 -38.35 -10.71 -6.45
CA LYS A 411 -37.57 -10.59 -5.21
C LYS A 411 -36.20 -11.21 -5.43
N ILE A 412 -35.14 -10.46 -5.15
CA ILE A 412 -33.75 -10.84 -5.40
C ILE A 412 -33.02 -10.76 -4.06
N GLU A 413 -32.32 -11.82 -3.69
CA GLU A 413 -31.49 -11.94 -2.49
C GLU A 413 -30.03 -12.16 -2.92
N ASP A 414 -29.12 -11.36 -2.35
CA ASP A 414 -27.67 -11.53 -2.55
C ASP A 414 -27.05 -12.47 -1.51
N GLU A 415 -25.78 -12.85 -1.71
CA GLU A 415 -25.05 -13.74 -0.78
C GLU A 415 -24.83 -13.12 0.61
N ASN A 416 -24.92 -11.80 0.73
CA ASN A 416 -24.79 -11.08 2.00
C ASN A 416 -26.13 -11.00 2.76
N GLY A 417 -27.22 -11.53 2.18
CA GLY A 417 -28.55 -11.54 2.79
C GLY A 417 -29.40 -10.31 2.48
N ASN A 418 -28.92 -9.36 1.67
CA ASN A 418 -29.71 -8.20 1.28
C ASN A 418 -30.80 -8.60 0.29
N VAL A 419 -31.99 -8.02 0.48
CA VAL A 419 -33.17 -8.32 -0.34
C VAL A 419 -33.65 -7.08 -1.08
N SER A 420 -33.80 -7.19 -2.41
CA SER A 420 -34.42 -6.15 -3.24
C SER A 420 -35.65 -6.69 -3.97
N THR A 421 -36.64 -5.84 -4.19
CA THR A 421 -37.84 -6.19 -4.97
C THR A 421 -38.01 -5.21 -6.12
N LYS A 422 -38.21 -5.73 -7.33
CA LYS A 422 -38.37 -4.95 -8.57
C LYS A 422 -39.60 -5.42 -9.35
N ARG A 423 -40.10 -4.57 -10.24
CA ARG A 423 -41.25 -4.85 -11.11
C ARG A 423 -40.78 -4.96 -12.56
N PHE A 424 -41.26 -5.97 -13.30
CA PHE A 424 -41.06 -6.06 -14.75
C PHE A 424 -42.34 -6.44 -15.49
N ILE A 425 -42.35 -6.18 -16.80
CA ILE A 425 -43.47 -6.42 -17.70
C ILE A 425 -43.08 -7.53 -18.70
N LYS A 426 -43.87 -8.59 -18.75
CA LYS A 426 -43.80 -9.65 -19.76
C LYS A 426 -44.75 -9.33 -20.91
N GLN A 427 -44.24 -9.27 -22.14
CA GLN A 427 -45.01 -9.02 -23.36
C GLN A 427 -44.90 -10.14 -24.38
#